data_AF-A0A2V6X315-F1
#
_entry.id   AF-A0A2V6X315-F1
#
_cell.length_a   1.000
_cell.length_b   1.000
_cell.length_c   1.000
_cell.angle_alpha   90.00
_cell.angle_beta   90.00
_cell.angle_gamma   90.00
#
_symmetry.space_group_name_H-M   'P 1'
#
loop_
_entity.id
_entity.type
_entity.pdbx_description
1 polymer ?
#
loop_
_entity_poly.entity_id
_entity_poly.type
_entity_poly.pdbx_seq_one_letter_code
_entity_poly.pdbx_strand_id
1 'polypeptide(L)' 'MAYEDIDVLAHPTAREELVRLTGGTAIPVIVVDGQVVVGFDRAKLQRLLAI' A
#
# COMPACT_ATOMS: atom_id res chain seq x y z
N MET A 1 11.79 -11.19 -0.92
CA MET A 1 10.35 -10.94 -1.14
C MET A 1 10.20 -10.26 -2.48
N ALA A 2 9.29 -10.74 -3.32
CA ALA A 2 8.88 -9.98 -4.49
C ALA A 2 7.97 -8.85 -4.03
N TYR A 3 8.12 -7.67 -4.62
CA TYR A 3 7.19 -6.56 -4.43
C TYR A 3 6.96 -5.92 -5.80
N GLU A 4 5.83 -5.23 -5.92
CA GLU A 4 5.50 -4.39 -7.06
C GLU A 4 5.40 -2.95 -6.58
N ASP A 5 5.97 -2.03 -7.34
CA ASP A 5 5.84 -0.58 -7.12
C ASP A 5 4.94 -0.02 -8.20
N ILE A 6 3.86 0.63 -7.77
CA ILE A 6 2.81 1.13 -8.66
C ILE A 6 2.73 2.63 -8.51
N ASP A 7 3.13 3.36 -9.55
CA ASP A 7 2.89 4.79 -9.64
C ASP A 7 1.40 5.06 -9.92
N VAL A 8 0.68 5.43 -8.86
CA VAL A 8 -0.76 5.74 -8.90
C VAL A 8 -1.07 7.05 -9.64
N LEU A 9 -0.08 7.91 -9.89
CA LEU A 9 -0.26 9.12 -10.70
C LEU A 9 -0.22 8.78 -12.20
N ALA A 10 0.61 7.81 -12.57
CA ALA A 10 0.71 7.32 -13.95
C ALA A 10 -0.41 6.34 -14.35
N HIS A 11 -1.01 5.64 -13.37
CA HIS A 11 -2.01 4.59 -13.62
C HIS A 11 -3.37 4.92 -12.99
N PRO A 12 -4.36 5.41 -13.77
CA PRO A 12 -5.67 5.80 -13.26
C PRO A 12 -6.41 4.68 -12.52
N THR A 13 -6.27 3.43 -12.99
CA THR A 13 -6.88 2.24 -12.37
C THR A 13 -6.31 1.95 -10.98
N ALA A 14 -5.00 2.15 -10.79
CA ALA A 14 -4.34 2.00 -9.49
C ALA A 14 -4.80 3.06 -8.49
N ARG A 15 -5.08 4.29 -8.96
CA ARG A 15 -5.65 5.34 -8.13
C ARG A 15 -7.06 5.01 -7.64
N GLU A 16 -7.90 4.45 -8.52
CA GLU A 16 -9.25 4.00 -8.14
C GLU A 16 -9.19 2.85 -7.12
N GLU A 17 -8.26 1.91 -7.31
CA GLU A 17 -8.00 0.84 -6.36
C GLU A 17 -7.52 1.36 -5.00
N LEU A 18 -6.58 2.32 -4.99
CA LEU A 18 -6.10 2.96 -3.77
C LEU A 18 -7.25 3.60 -2.98
N VAL A 19 -8.15 4.33 -3.66
CA VAL A 19 -9.33 4.93 -3.01
C VAL A 19 -10.28 3.86 -2.50
N ARG A 20 -10.51 2.79 -3.26
CA ARG A 20 -11.36 1.67 -2.85
C ARG A 20 -10.81 0.95 -1.61
N LEU A 21 -9.49 0.75 -1.53
CA LEU A 21 -8.82 0.04 -0.44
C LEU A 21 -8.71 0.87 0.84
N THR A 22 -8.50 2.18 0.71
CA THR A 22 -8.15 3.05 1.86
C THR A 22 -9.23 4.06 2.24
N GLY A 23 -10.22 4.29 1.37
CA GLY A 23 -11.21 5.35 1.51
C GLY A 23 -10.67 6.76 1.23
N GLY A 24 -9.42 6.88 0.76
CA GLY A 24 -8.78 8.18 0.53
C GLY A 24 -7.70 8.13 -0.54
N THR A 25 -6.95 9.23 -0.67
CA THR A 25 -5.87 9.41 -1.66
C THR A 25 -4.48 9.52 -1.01
N ALA A 26 -4.39 9.24 0.29
CA ALA A 26 -3.13 9.33 1.03
C ALA A 26 -2.15 8.25 0.56
N ILE A 27 -0.92 8.66 0.26
CA ILE A 27 0.20 7.80 -0.12
C ILE A 27 1.39 8.03 0.80
N PRO A 28 2.31 7.06 0.98
CA PRO A 28 2.32 5.72 0.37
C PRO A 28 1.24 4.79 0.96
N VAL A 29 0.84 3.77 0.21
CA VAL A 29 -0.01 2.66 0.70
C VAL A 29 0.74 1.37 0.43
N ILE A 30 0.91 0.55 1.46
CA ILE A 30 1.65 -0.70 1.39
C ILE A 30 0.68 -1.83 1.70
N VAL A 31 0.63 -2.83 0.84
CA VAL A 31 -0.20 -4.03 1.02
C VAL A 31 0.73 -5.22 1.24
N VAL A 32 0.62 -5.87 2.40
CA VAL A 32 1.38 -7.08 2.73
C VAL A 32 0.37 -8.18 3.04
N ASP A 33 0.38 -9.26 2.25
CA ASP A 33 -0.53 -10.40 2.41
C ASP A 33 -2.02 -9.99 2.57
N GLY A 34 -2.45 -9.00 1.76
CA GLY A 34 -3.80 -8.44 1.79
C GLY A 34 -4.06 -7.43 2.92
N GLN A 35 -3.10 -7.21 3.83
CA GLN A 35 -3.21 -6.21 4.89
C GLN A 35 -2.74 -4.84 4.41
N VAL A 36 -3.64 -3.86 4.49
CA VAL A 36 -3.37 -2.48 4.04
C VAL A 36 -2.73 -1.66 5.16
N VAL A 37 -1.66 -0.95 4.81
CA VAL A 37 -0.96 0.04 5.64
C VAL A 37 -0.96 1.36 4.89
N VAL A 38 -1.66 2.36 5.44
CA VAL A 38 -1.64 3.73 4.92
C VAL A 38 -0.50 4.49 5.59
N GLY A 39 0.33 5.15 4.79
CA GLY A 39 1.58 5.77 5.23
C GLY A 39 2.70 4.75 5.45
N PHE A 40 3.71 5.15 6.22
CA PHE A 40 4.86 4.31 6.54
C PHE A 40 4.93 4.05 8.04
N ASP A 41 4.60 2.83 8.45
CA ASP A 41 4.74 2.35 9.83
C ASP A 41 5.75 1.20 9.87
N ARG A 42 7.00 1.52 10.23
CA ARG A 42 8.09 0.56 10.29
C ARG A 42 7.78 -0.61 11.23
N ALA A 43 7.22 -0.35 12.41
CA ALA A 43 7.00 -1.39 13.41
C ALA A 43 5.88 -2.35 12.97
N LYS A 44 4.81 -1.83 12.36
CA LYS A 44 3.75 -2.65 11.77
C LYS A 44 4.29 -3.48 10.61
N LEU A 45 5.04 -2.87 9.69
CA LEU A 45 5.60 -3.56 8.53
C LEU A 45 6.56 -4.69 8.94
N GLN A 46 7.42 -4.47 9.95
CA GLN A 46 8.29 -5.53 10.48
C GLN A 46 7.50 -6.74 10.98
N ARG A 47 6.40 -6.51 11.70
CA ARG A 47 5.50 -7.59 12.17
C ARG A 47 4.84 -8.33 11.01
N LEU A 48 4.37 -7.59 9.99
CA LEU A 48 3.70 -8.17 8.82
C LEU A 48 4.66 -9.01 7.97
N LEU A 49 5.92 -8.56 7.84
CA LEU A 49 6.94 -9.22 7.04
C LEU A 49 7.70 -10.31 7.84
N ALA A 50 7.39 -10.48 9.12
CA ALA A 50 8.07 -11.38 10.06
C ALA A 50 9.60 -11.17 10.13
N ILE A 51 10.03 -9.91 10.25
CA ILE A 51 11.44 -9.48 10.35
C ILE A 51 11.72 -8.55 11.54
#